data_AF-A0A522QYF5-F1
#
_entry.id   AF-A0A522QYF5-F1
#
_cell.length_a   1.000
_cell.length_b   1.000
_cell.length_c   1.000
_cell.angle_alpha   90.00
_cell.angle_beta   90.00
_cell.angle_gamma   90.00
#
_symmetry.space_group_name_H-M   'P 1'
#
loop_
_entity.id
_entity.type
_entity.pdbx_description
1 polymer ?
#
loop_
_entity_poly.entity_id
_entity_poly.type
_entity_poly.pdbx_seq_one_letter_code
_entity_poly.pdbx_strand_id
1 'polypeptide(L)' 'MPAPADYHAFPDAHGRFGPYGGSFVAETLIAPLEELTVAYTRLRDDP' A
#
# COMPACT_ATOMS: atom_id res chain seq x y z
N MET A 1 22.36 -16.40 -4.66
CA MET A 1 20.89 -16.57 -4.72
C MET A 1 20.28 -15.58 -3.74
N PRO A 2 19.42 -14.63 -4.17
CA PRO A 2 18.75 -13.75 -3.21
C PRO A 2 17.90 -14.59 -2.24
N ALA A 3 17.85 -14.18 -0.98
CA ALA A 3 17.04 -14.82 0.06
C ALA A 3 15.55 -14.80 -0.35
N PRO A 4 14.74 -15.80 0.07
CA PRO A 4 13.31 -15.80 -0.20
C PRO A 4 12.69 -14.52 0.39
N ALA A 5 11.94 -13.79 -0.43
CA ALA A 5 11.26 -12.58 0.00
C ALA A 5 10.20 -12.95 1.05
N ASP A 6 10.19 -12.25 2.18
CA ASP A 6 9.10 -12.37 3.16
C ASP A 6 7.86 -11.66 2.60
N TYR A 7 6.95 -12.43 2.02
CA TYR A 7 5.73 -11.92 1.40
C TYR A 7 4.73 -11.35 2.41
N HIS A 8 4.89 -11.63 3.71
CA HIS A 8 4.07 -11.03 4.76
C HIS A 8 4.52 -9.62 5.16
N ALA A 9 5.75 -9.24 4.81
CA ALA A 9 6.30 -7.90 5.07
C ALA A 9 5.95 -6.86 3.99
N PHE A 10 5.17 -7.25 2.98
CA PHE A 10 4.70 -6.37 1.91
C PHE A 10 3.20 -6.09 2.02
N PRO A 11 2.71 -4.97 1.45
CA PRO A 11 3.49 -3.88 0.84
C PRO A 11 4.30 -3.10 1.88
N ASP A 12 5.38 -2.44 1.43
CA ASP A 12 6.11 -1.51 2.27
C ASP A 12 5.26 -0.26 2.62
N ALA A 13 5.77 0.62 3.48
CA ALA A 13 5.08 1.84 3.90
C ALA A 13 4.73 2.79 2.73
N HIS A 14 5.36 2.62 1.56
CA HIS A 14 5.09 3.39 0.34
C HIS A 14 4.17 2.64 -0.64
N GLY A 15 3.61 1.49 -0.25
CA GLY A 15 2.73 0.70 -1.10
C GLY A 15 3.47 -0.10 -2.17
N ARG A 16 4.77 -0.37 -2.00
CA ARG A 16 5.59 -1.11 -2.98
C ARG A 16 5.80 -2.56 -2.58
N PHE A 17 5.89 -3.40 -3.61
CA PHE A 17 6.30 -4.81 -3.56
C PHE A 17 7.65 -4.92 -4.26
N GLY A 18 8.73 -4.65 -3.53
CA GLY A 18 10.07 -4.54 -4.10
C GLY A 18 10.15 -3.38 -5.11
N PRO A 19 10.57 -3.60 -6.37
CA PRO A 19 10.66 -2.52 -7.36
C PRO A 19 9.30 -2.14 -7.98
N TYR A 20 8.21 -2.84 -7.63
CA TYR A 20 6.89 -2.65 -8.23
C TYR A 20 5.91 -1.99 -7.24
N GLY A 21 4.88 -1.30 -7.74
CA GLY A 21 3.86 -0.64 -6.91
C GLY A 21 4.14 0.84 -6.65
N GLY A 22 3.64 1.35 -5.52
CA GLY A 22 3.58 2.80 -5.24
C GLY A 22 2.39 3.49 -5.93
N SER A 23 2.23 4.79 -5.67
CA SER A 23 1.14 5.61 -6.23
C SER A 23 1.64 6.52 -7.35
N PHE A 24 1.31 6.18 -8.59
CA PHE A 24 1.50 7.04 -9.78
C PHE A 24 0.14 7.52 -10.28
N VAL A 25 -0.46 8.44 -9.54
CA VAL A 25 -1.81 8.96 -9.78
C VAL A 25 -1.78 10.46 -10.03
N ALA A 26 -2.81 10.98 -10.68
CA ALA A 26 -2.97 12.42 -10.83
C ALA A 26 -3.18 13.08 -9.46
N GLU A 27 -2.72 14.33 -9.30
CA GLU A 27 -2.85 15.09 -8.04
C GLU A 27 -4.30 15.15 -7.54
N THR A 28 -5.26 15.27 -8.46
CA THR A 28 -6.70 15.27 -8.15
C THR A 28 -7.22 13.99 -7.53
N LEU A 29 -6.49 12.87 -7.67
CA LEU A 29 -6.83 11.57 -7.11
C LEU A 29 -6.11 11.27 -5.80
N ILE A 30 -5.16 12.12 -5.36
CA ILE A 30 -4.41 11.89 -4.13
C ILE A 30 -5.36 11.93 -2.92
N ALA A 31 -6.08 13.02 -2.74
CA ALA A 31 -6.99 13.21 -1.60
C ALA A 31 -8.04 12.08 -1.45
N PRO A 32 -8.82 11.69 -2.49
CA PRO A 32 -9.78 10.61 -2.34
C PRO A 32 -9.12 9.24 -2.09
N LEU A 33 -7.91 9.00 -2.59
CA LEU A 33 -7.17 7.76 -2.31
C LEU A 33 -6.61 7.71 -0.89
N GLU A 34 -6.17 8.85 -0.35
CA GLU A 34 -5.76 8.95 1.05
C GLU A 34 -6.94 8.69 1.99
N GLU A 35 -8.10 9.30 1.73
CA GLU A 35 -9.32 9.06 2.49
C GLU A 35 -9.73 7.58 2.45
N LEU A 36 -9.69 6.97 1.26
CA LEU A 36 -9.97 5.55 1.10
C LEU A 36 -8.97 4.69 1.88
N THR A 37 -7.68 5.02 1.84
CA THR A 37 -6.63 4.29 2.56
C THR A 37 -6.85 4.37 4.06
N VAL A 38 -7.21 5.54 4.59
CA VAL A 38 -7.53 5.74 6.01
C VAL A 38 -8.76 4.92 6.41
N ALA A 39 -9.85 4.98 5.62
CA ALA A 39 -11.07 4.23 5.90
C ALA A 39 -10.80 2.71 5.87
N TYR A 40 -10.09 2.24 4.85
CA TYR A 40 -9.71 0.84 4.72
C TYR A 40 -8.85 0.38 5.90
N THR A 41 -7.82 1.15 6.29
CA THR A 41 -6.93 0.79 7.41
C THR A 41 -7.68 0.68 8.73
N ARG A 42 -8.70 1.53 8.94
CA ARG A 42 -9.55 1.46 10.14
C ARG A 42 -10.44 0.22 10.17
N LEU A 43 -10.93 -0.21 9.01
CA LEU A 43 -11.93 -1.28 8.89
C LEU A 43 -11.32 -2.65 8.59
N ARG A 44 -10.07 -2.72 8.16
CA ARG A 44 -9.44 -3.98 7.74
C ARG A 44 -9.37 -5.01 8.87
N ASP A 45 -9.20 -4.53 10.09
CA ASP A 45 -9.07 -5.37 11.29
C ASP A 45 -10.39 -5.42 12.09
N ASP A 46 -11.48 -4.87 11.52
CA ASP A 46 -12.84 -5.01 12.06
C ASP A 46 -13.33 -6.46 11.83
N PRO A 47 -13.69 -7.21 12.89
CA PRO A 47 -13.98 -8.65 12.82
C PRO A 47 -15.16 -9.07 11.94
#